data_AF-M5RKH2-F1
#
_entry.id   AF-M5RKH2-F1
#
_cell.length_a   1.000
_cell.length_b   1.000
_cell.length_c   1.000
_cell.angle_alpha   90.00
_cell.angle_beta   90.00
_cell.angle_gamma   90.00
#
_symmetry.space_group_name_H-M   'P 1'
#
loop_
_entity.id
_entity.type
_entity.pdbx_description
1 polymer ?
#
loop_
_entity_poly.entity_id
_entity_poly.type
_entity_poly.pdbx_seq_one_letter_code
_entity_poly.pdbx_strand_id
1 'polypeptide(L)'
;MLPEAVMREILSRGSAANEVLLSRLEQTVQNVRGGIGSLPRESFFCFAMLRNCPDVGMLPTLERFYQLDQQTLAAAIGDLVHGFGTSLFVKMSDADNVASLTEWIESMIQNPNVYSYCQCHLASVLRCWVRDGQMSRDTAIARLKKWLQLRSNHSADMVSASIVCEFMELAAHEEKTFIESCFKRGQIDEDFIDYESCMDELSQNQTGQPIWTPKHEDEPDLIEYFRNWHCFSKASDSFDPRCTEYRDITSDIPSYRSEMPDREQIDQWFTAIRNSNDQSYPREAVQMLSRHASSLMDRLADEVRYGLSQATSDDPRSGNGPFLAATILAAEIDVTCSNELLGILDLTPDQRFEVFGDAIEAPIVSALSRSLLGDCGPIDQRVEDSSRDTLDRASLTMFYPLSVWQGYLPRQQAVHKLLQLLEQSLEAPAPLPHAIYDALCLLSVSDEEPVVRRAREFGISNAFVSENKAKCCVEHPDQADRIVKEIASEFKSPIAMIESSVMFDENALYPDRVTAKRSSQIRALATEPSKRSKMSVKAAETRVPRNSLCPCGSGTKYKKCCGKN
;
A
#
# COMPACT_ATOMS: atom_id res chain seq x y z
N MET A 1 -3.77 9.32 5.61
CA MET A 1 -4.50 10.37 6.37
C MET A 1 -5.97 9.99 6.47
N LEU A 2 -6.57 10.15 7.66
CA LEU A 2 -7.99 9.96 7.94
C LEU A 2 -8.72 11.33 7.92
N PRO A 3 -9.65 11.58 6.98
CA PRO A 3 -10.34 12.87 6.87
C PRO A 3 -11.53 12.97 7.85
N GLU A 4 -11.24 13.03 9.16
CA GLU A 4 -12.25 12.94 10.22
C GLU A 4 -13.38 13.95 10.09
N ALA A 5 -13.09 15.24 9.90
CA ALA A 5 -14.13 16.25 9.81
C ALA A 5 -15.08 16.04 8.62
N VAL A 6 -14.52 15.67 7.46
CA VAL A 6 -15.31 15.33 6.27
C VAL A 6 -16.18 14.12 6.53
N MET A 7 -15.61 13.05 7.14
CA MET A 7 -16.38 11.86 7.49
C MET A 7 -17.49 12.15 8.49
N ARG A 8 -17.22 12.92 9.56
CA ARG A 8 -18.25 13.28 10.57
C ARG A 8 -19.38 14.06 9.93
N GLU A 9 -19.05 15.01 9.07
CA GLU A 9 -20.04 15.80 8.35
C GLU A 9 -20.93 14.92 7.47
N ILE A 10 -20.33 14.05 6.63
CA ILE A 10 -21.09 13.13 5.77
C ILE A 10 -21.97 12.20 6.61
N LEU A 11 -21.42 11.60 7.68
CA LEU A 11 -22.17 10.74 8.60
C LEU A 11 -23.32 11.48 9.28
N SER A 12 -23.15 12.76 9.62
CA SER A 12 -24.21 13.58 10.22
C SER A 12 -25.40 13.84 9.29
N ARG A 13 -25.21 13.70 7.96
CA ARG A 13 -26.29 13.82 6.96
C ARG A 13 -27.18 12.59 6.90
N GLY A 14 -26.76 11.47 7.48
CA GLY A 14 -27.53 10.23 7.46
C GLY A 14 -27.85 9.76 6.03
N SER A 15 -29.10 9.33 5.80
CA SER A 15 -29.53 8.76 4.52
C SER A 15 -29.48 9.76 3.36
N ALA A 16 -29.46 11.07 3.63
CA ALA A 16 -29.30 12.10 2.59
C ALA A 16 -27.93 12.02 1.89
N ALA A 17 -26.93 11.36 2.48
CA ALA A 17 -25.63 11.14 1.86
C ALA A 17 -25.62 9.94 0.89
N ASN A 18 -26.57 9.00 1.01
CA ASN A 18 -26.52 7.71 0.32
C ASN A 18 -26.38 7.82 -1.19
N GLU A 19 -27.18 8.67 -1.84
CA GLU A 19 -27.14 8.85 -3.29
C GLU A 19 -25.75 9.30 -3.78
N VAL A 20 -25.13 10.24 -3.05
CA VAL A 20 -23.79 10.75 -3.38
C VAL A 20 -22.74 9.67 -3.17
N LEU A 21 -22.81 8.92 -2.06
CA LEU A 21 -21.87 7.83 -1.78
C LEU A 21 -21.97 6.71 -2.83
N LEU A 22 -23.18 6.31 -3.20
CA LEU A 22 -23.42 5.31 -4.25
C LEU A 22 -22.95 5.80 -5.61
N SER A 23 -23.18 7.07 -5.95
CA SER A 23 -22.71 7.63 -7.20
C SER A 23 -21.18 7.57 -7.32
N ARG A 24 -20.43 7.68 -6.22
CA ARG A 24 -18.96 7.53 -6.22
C ARG A 24 -18.51 6.07 -6.37
N LEU A 25 -19.20 5.13 -5.73
CA LEU A 25 -18.94 3.71 -5.96
C LEU A 25 -19.28 3.30 -7.39
N GLU A 26 -20.36 3.84 -7.96
CA GLU A 26 -20.74 3.62 -9.35
C GLU A 26 -19.68 4.14 -10.33
N GLN A 27 -19.11 5.33 -10.07
CA GLN A 27 -17.97 5.83 -10.83
C GLN A 27 -16.77 4.89 -10.76
N THR A 28 -16.54 4.24 -9.62
CA THR A 28 -15.47 3.23 -9.49
C THR A 28 -15.71 2.06 -10.43
N VAL A 29 -16.93 1.53 -10.48
CA VAL A 29 -17.33 0.44 -11.40
C VAL A 29 -17.12 0.85 -12.85
N GLN A 30 -17.48 2.09 -13.21
CA GLN A 30 -17.34 2.60 -14.57
C GLN A 30 -15.87 2.83 -14.97
N ASN A 31 -15.02 3.18 -14.00
CA ASN A 31 -13.65 3.59 -14.25
C ASN A 31 -12.60 2.49 -14.13
N VAL A 32 -12.96 1.23 -13.80
CA VAL A 32 -11.99 0.13 -13.57
C VAL A 32 -10.95 -0.05 -14.69
N ARG A 33 -11.29 0.35 -15.92
CA ARG A 33 -10.40 0.24 -17.09
C ARG A 33 -9.63 1.52 -17.43
N GLY A 34 -9.76 2.59 -16.64
CA GLY A 34 -9.22 3.91 -16.96
C GLY A 34 -7.73 4.11 -16.64
N GLY A 35 -7.05 3.09 -16.11
CA GLY A 35 -5.64 3.14 -15.72
C GLY A 35 -5.38 3.87 -14.41
N ILE A 36 -4.22 4.54 -14.30
CA ILE A 36 -3.80 5.20 -13.05
C ILE A 36 -4.79 6.30 -12.65
N GLY A 37 -5.15 6.34 -11.37
CA GLY A 37 -6.05 7.37 -10.83
C GLY A 37 -7.49 7.26 -11.37
N SER A 38 -7.82 6.17 -12.04
CA SER A 38 -9.20 5.90 -12.49
C SER A 38 -10.09 5.41 -11.35
N LEU A 39 -9.52 4.67 -10.40
CA LEU A 39 -10.20 4.26 -9.18
C LEU A 39 -10.22 5.43 -8.19
N PRO A 40 -11.41 5.96 -7.86
CA PRO A 40 -11.53 7.02 -6.87
C PRO A 40 -11.07 6.49 -5.50
N ARG A 41 -10.16 7.21 -4.83
CA ARG A 41 -9.66 6.79 -3.51
C ARG A 41 -10.71 6.96 -2.42
N GLU A 42 -11.68 7.83 -2.65
CA GLU A 42 -12.82 8.01 -1.78
C GLU A 42 -13.71 6.76 -1.69
N SER A 43 -13.60 5.80 -2.61
CA SER A 43 -14.42 4.58 -2.62
C SER A 43 -14.29 3.76 -1.36
N PHE A 44 -13.09 3.71 -0.77
CA PHE A 44 -12.84 3.13 0.55
C PHE A 44 -13.77 3.75 1.61
N PHE A 45 -13.77 5.08 1.71
CA PHE A 45 -14.57 5.81 2.70
C PHE A 45 -16.06 5.76 2.36
N CYS A 46 -16.42 5.88 1.07
CA CYS A 46 -17.80 5.80 0.63
C CYS A 46 -18.42 4.45 1.01
N PHE A 47 -17.73 3.34 0.69
CA PHE A 47 -18.19 2.00 1.05
C PHE A 47 -18.34 1.84 2.57
N ALA A 48 -17.35 2.29 3.34
CA ALA A 48 -17.42 2.22 4.81
C ALA A 48 -18.59 3.02 5.40
N MET A 49 -18.87 4.21 4.84
CA MET A 49 -19.92 5.10 5.34
C MET A 49 -21.33 4.60 5.01
N LEU A 50 -21.54 3.83 3.93
CA LEU A 50 -22.86 3.24 3.60
C LEU A 50 -23.42 2.40 4.75
N ARG A 51 -22.56 1.81 5.59
CA ARG A 51 -22.96 1.02 6.77
C ARG A 51 -23.77 1.83 7.80
N ASN A 52 -23.65 3.15 7.83
CA ASN A 52 -24.37 3.98 8.80
C ASN A 52 -25.80 4.30 8.36
N CYS A 53 -26.10 4.20 7.06
CA CYS A 53 -27.42 4.45 6.51
C CYS A 53 -27.76 3.40 5.44
N PRO A 54 -27.80 2.13 5.81
CA PRO A 54 -28.06 1.03 4.88
C PRO A 54 -29.44 1.18 4.23
N ASP A 55 -29.53 0.88 2.93
CA ASP A 55 -30.78 0.89 2.16
C ASP A 55 -30.77 -0.24 1.12
N VAL A 56 -31.87 -0.96 0.97
CA VAL A 56 -31.96 -2.08 0.01
C VAL A 56 -31.90 -1.63 -1.45
N GLY A 57 -32.19 -0.35 -1.74
CA GLY A 57 -31.98 0.25 -3.05
C GLY A 57 -30.51 0.34 -3.47
N MET A 58 -29.56 0.12 -2.54
CA MET A 58 -28.12 0.07 -2.82
C MET A 58 -27.67 -1.21 -3.55
N LEU A 59 -28.46 -2.29 -3.45
CA LEU A 59 -28.04 -3.63 -3.89
C LEU A 59 -27.57 -3.68 -5.37
N PRO A 60 -28.23 -3.02 -6.35
CA PRO A 60 -27.76 -3.06 -7.74
C PRO A 60 -26.37 -2.46 -7.96
N THR A 61 -25.99 -1.44 -7.17
CA THR A 61 -24.63 -0.86 -7.23
C THR A 61 -23.65 -1.75 -6.49
N LEU A 62 -24.00 -2.27 -5.30
CA LEU A 62 -23.15 -3.18 -4.55
C LEU A 62 -22.89 -4.49 -5.30
N GLU A 63 -23.87 -5.03 -6.00
CA GLU A 63 -23.73 -6.20 -6.85
C GLU A 63 -22.67 -5.99 -7.94
N ARG A 64 -22.79 -4.91 -8.71
CA ARG A 64 -21.80 -4.57 -9.74
C ARG A 64 -20.42 -4.29 -9.14
N PHE A 65 -20.36 -3.69 -7.96
CA PHE A 65 -19.13 -3.42 -7.23
C PHE A 65 -18.44 -4.71 -6.75
N TYR A 66 -19.21 -5.69 -6.28
CA TYR A 66 -18.69 -6.99 -5.81
C TYR A 66 -18.30 -7.92 -6.97
N GLN A 67 -18.76 -7.64 -8.19
CA GLN A 67 -18.36 -8.31 -9.43
C GLN A 67 -17.05 -7.76 -10.03
N LEU A 68 -16.43 -6.76 -9.38
CA LEU A 68 -15.09 -6.33 -9.75
C LEU A 68 -14.07 -7.43 -9.48
N ASP A 69 -13.00 -7.47 -10.27
CA ASP A 69 -11.93 -8.42 -10.04
C ASP A 69 -11.24 -8.16 -8.69
N GLN A 70 -10.59 -9.20 -8.16
CA GLN A 70 -9.94 -9.16 -6.84
C GLN A 70 -8.94 -7.99 -6.70
N GLN A 71 -8.14 -7.71 -7.73
CA GLN A 71 -7.12 -6.67 -7.66
C GLN A 71 -7.77 -5.30 -7.58
N THR A 72 -8.80 -5.05 -8.40
CA THR A 72 -9.57 -3.81 -8.40
C THR A 72 -10.31 -3.61 -7.09
N LEU A 73 -11.01 -4.64 -6.59
CA LEU A 73 -11.76 -4.53 -5.34
C LEU A 73 -10.83 -4.27 -4.15
N ALA A 74 -9.70 -4.99 -4.07
CA ALA A 74 -8.67 -4.76 -3.06
C ALA A 74 -8.05 -3.36 -3.16
N ALA A 75 -7.87 -2.83 -4.36
CA ALA A 75 -7.39 -1.46 -4.55
C ALA A 75 -8.44 -0.41 -4.13
N ALA A 76 -9.73 -0.67 -4.36
CA ALA A 76 -10.81 0.27 -4.09
C ALA A 76 -11.20 0.33 -2.60
N ILE A 77 -11.32 -0.82 -1.93
CA ILE A 77 -11.84 -0.89 -0.54
C ILE A 77 -10.92 -1.65 0.42
N GLY A 78 -9.82 -2.25 -0.05
CA GLY A 78 -8.88 -2.98 0.80
C GLY A 78 -9.56 -3.99 1.69
N ASP A 79 -9.20 -3.97 2.98
CA ASP A 79 -9.70 -4.92 3.98
C ASP A 79 -11.15 -4.65 4.42
N LEU A 80 -11.82 -3.62 3.90
CA LEU A 80 -13.26 -3.38 4.18
C LEU A 80 -14.15 -4.45 3.55
N VAL A 81 -13.65 -5.25 2.61
CA VAL A 81 -14.40 -6.39 2.08
C VAL A 81 -14.78 -7.40 3.17
N HIS A 82 -14.04 -7.41 4.29
CA HIS A 82 -14.25 -8.29 5.41
C HIS A 82 -15.44 -7.88 6.30
N GLY A 83 -15.24 -7.74 7.61
CA GLY A 83 -16.34 -7.56 8.58
C GLY A 83 -17.25 -6.35 8.30
N PHE A 84 -16.81 -5.37 7.52
CA PHE A 84 -17.63 -4.25 7.08
C PHE A 84 -18.75 -4.65 6.12
N GLY A 85 -18.44 -5.51 5.15
CA GLY A 85 -19.44 -6.03 4.23
C GLY A 85 -20.56 -6.74 4.99
N THR A 86 -20.21 -7.67 5.89
CA THR A 86 -21.19 -8.38 6.72
C THR A 86 -22.04 -7.40 7.54
N SER A 87 -21.42 -6.44 8.24
CA SER A 87 -22.15 -5.45 9.04
C SER A 87 -23.10 -4.58 8.20
N LEU A 88 -22.68 -4.17 6.99
CA LEU A 88 -23.53 -3.43 6.05
C LEU A 88 -24.82 -4.21 5.75
N PHE A 89 -24.72 -5.48 5.34
CA PHE A 89 -25.89 -6.29 4.99
C PHE A 89 -26.75 -6.66 6.19
N VAL A 90 -26.15 -6.85 7.36
CA VAL A 90 -26.88 -7.07 8.62
C VAL A 90 -27.69 -5.85 9.03
N LYS A 91 -27.22 -4.64 8.74
CA LYS A 91 -28.00 -3.42 9.01
C LYS A 91 -29.00 -3.07 7.92
N MET A 92 -28.84 -3.60 6.70
CA MET A 92 -29.84 -3.48 5.62
C MET A 92 -31.09 -4.30 5.89
N SER A 93 -30.99 -5.34 6.71
CA SER A 93 -32.11 -6.23 6.96
C SER A 93 -33.08 -5.71 8.02
N ASP A 94 -34.35 -5.91 7.73
CA ASP A 94 -35.46 -5.80 8.66
C ASP A 94 -36.37 -7.02 8.53
N ALA A 95 -37.45 -7.06 9.32
CA ALA A 95 -38.41 -8.16 9.29
C ALA A 95 -39.13 -8.30 7.95
N ASP A 96 -39.25 -7.22 7.17
CA ASP A 96 -40.01 -7.17 5.93
C ASP A 96 -39.15 -7.59 4.71
N ASN A 97 -37.83 -7.42 4.78
CA ASN A 97 -36.93 -7.59 3.63
C ASN A 97 -35.92 -8.75 3.75
N VAL A 98 -35.77 -9.38 4.92
CA VAL A 98 -34.75 -10.43 5.16
C VAL A 98 -34.84 -11.59 4.16
N ALA A 99 -36.05 -11.95 3.73
CA ALA A 99 -36.26 -13.01 2.74
C ALA A 99 -35.68 -12.62 1.36
N SER A 100 -35.98 -11.41 0.88
CA SER A 100 -35.46 -10.89 -0.39
C SER A 100 -33.94 -10.67 -0.35
N LEU A 101 -33.41 -10.18 0.77
CA LEU A 101 -31.96 -10.08 0.96
C LEU A 101 -31.29 -11.46 0.96
N THR A 102 -31.92 -12.47 1.56
CA THR A 102 -31.41 -13.85 1.53
C THR A 102 -31.31 -14.39 0.10
N GLU A 103 -32.32 -14.13 -0.74
CA GLU A 103 -32.32 -14.53 -2.15
C GLU A 103 -31.24 -13.80 -2.96
N TRP A 104 -31.05 -12.51 -2.68
CA TRP A 104 -29.96 -11.74 -3.29
C TRP A 104 -28.58 -12.27 -2.88
N ILE A 105 -28.35 -12.52 -1.58
CA ILE A 105 -27.12 -13.13 -1.06
C ILE A 105 -26.86 -14.49 -1.71
N GLU A 106 -27.89 -15.34 -1.81
CA GLU A 106 -27.80 -16.63 -2.49
C GLU A 106 -27.33 -16.44 -3.94
N SER A 107 -27.89 -15.48 -4.67
CA SER A 107 -27.47 -15.18 -6.05
C SER A 107 -25.99 -14.77 -6.16
N MET A 108 -25.50 -13.98 -5.19
CA MET A 108 -24.11 -13.52 -5.15
C MET A 108 -23.12 -14.65 -4.81
N ILE A 109 -23.48 -15.54 -3.88
CA ILE A 109 -22.68 -16.72 -3.51
C ILE A 109 -22.56 -17.71 -4.69
N GLN A 110 -23.56 -17.78 -5.56
CA GLN A 110 -23.52 -18.65 -6.74
C GLN A 110 -22.88 -17.97 -7.97
N ASN A 111 -22.63 -16.66 -7.93
CA ASN A 111 -22.10 -15.92 -9.07
C ASN A 111 -20.58 -16.09 -9.19
N PRO A 112 -20.06 -16.74 -10.25
CA PRO A 112 -18.61 -16.96 -10.40
C PRO A 112 -17.80 -15.69 -10.65
N ASN A 113 -18.45 -14.57 -10.96
CA ASN A 113 -17.79 -13.27 -11.14
C ASN A 113 -17.60 -12.52 -9.82
N VAL A 114 -18.21 -12.97 -8.73
CA VAL A 114 -18.03 -12.37 -7.41
C VAL A 114 -16.77 -12.95 -6.76
N TYR A 115 -15.89 -12.08 -6.29
CA TYR A 115 -14.68 -12.50 -5.60
C TYR A 115 -15.01 -13.42 -4.41
N SER A 116 -14.32 -14.56 -4.32
CA SER A 116 -14.64 -15.63 -3.37
C SER A 116 -14.63 -15.20 -1.90
N TYR A 117 -13.74 -14.28 -1.49
CA TYR A 117 -13.79 -13.72 -0.14
C TYR A 117 -15.07 -12.91 0.11
N CYS A 118 -15.58 -12.17 -0.87
CA CYS A 118 -16.88 -11.51 -0.73
C CYS A 118 -17.99 -12.53 -0.49
N GLN A 119 -17.96 -13.66 -1.22
CA GLN A 119 -18.95 -14.73 -1.07
C GLN A 119 -18.88 -15.34 0.34
N CYS A 120 -17.68 -15.51 0.90
CA CYS A 120 -17.49 -15.93 2.28
C CYS A 120 -18.18 -14.98 3.28
N HIS A 121 -17.93 -13.67 3.18
CA HIS A 121 -18.53 -12.68 4.09
C HIS A 121 -20.04 -12.54 3.96
N LEU A 122 -20.55 -12.74 2.74
CA LEU A 122 -21.98 -12.79 2.47
C LEU A 122 -22.63 -14.02 3.15
N ALA A 123 -21.94 -15.16 3.23
CA ALA A 123 -22.42 -16.32 3.97
C ALA A 123 -22.52 -16.03 5.48
N SER A 124 -21.55 -15.29 6.04
CA SER A 124 -21.55 -14.90 7.46
C SER A 124 -22.71 -14.01 7.89
N VAL A 125 -23.41 -13.37 6.94
CA VAL A 125 -24.60 -12.54 7.23
C VAL A 125 -25.71 -13.38 7.86
N LEU A 126 -25.91 -14.64 7.44
CA LEU A 126 -26.95 -15.51 7.99
C LEU A 126 -26.76 -15.75 9.48
N ARG A 127 -25.52 -15.98 9.92
CA ARG A 127 -25.20 -16.17 11.34
C ARG A 127 -25.54 -14.92 12.15
N CYS A 128 -25.19 -13.74 11.64
CA CYS A 128 -25.53 -12.48 12.30
C CYS A 128 -27.05 -12.26 12.39
N TRP A 129 -27.81 -12.62 11.36
CA TRP A 129 -29.28 -12.57 11.42
C TRP A 129 -29.88 -13.54 12.43
N VAL A 130 -29.26 -14.72 12.65
CA VAL A 130 -29.65 -15.62 13.74
C VAL A 130 -29.38 -15.01 15.10
N ARG A 131 -28.22 -14.37 15.28
CA ARG A 131 -27.86 -13.65 16.51
C ARG A 131 -28.87 -12.56 16.84
N ASP A 132 -29.22 -11.76 15.83
CA ASP A 132 -30.05 -10.57 15.98
C ASP A 132 -31.56 -10.90 15.95
N GLY A 133 -31.92 -12.19 15.90
CA GLY A 133 -33.31 -12.66 15.92
C GLY A 133 -34.08 -12.39 14.64
N GLN A 134 -33.41 -12.00 13.55
CA GLN A 134 -34.00 -11.72 12.24
C GLN A 134 -34.23 -12.99 11.41
N MET A 135 -33.53 -14.09 11.71
CA MET A 135 -33.69 -15.39 11.07
C MET A 135 -33.62 -16.51 12.11
N SER A 136 -34.40 -17.58 11.95
CA SER A 136 -34.24 -18.76 12.82
C SER A 136 -32.99 -19.55 12.45
N ARG A 137 -32.32 -20.13 13.45
CA ARG A 137 -31.16 -21.01 13.26
C ARG A 137 -31.43 -22.09 12.21
N ASP A 138 -32.57 -22.77 12.30
CA ASP A 138 -32.93 -23.86 11.37
C ASP A 138 -33.09 -23.36 9.92
N THR A 139 -33.63 -22.15 9.74
CA THR A 139 -33.74 -21.52 8.42
C THR A 139 -32.36 -21.23 7.84
N ALA A 140 -31.45 -20.67 8.65
CA ALA A 140 -30.07 -20.39 8.23
C ALA A 140 -29.34 -21.68 7.86
N ILE A 141 -29.41 -22.73 8.70
CA ILE A 141 -28.81 -24.05 8.44
C ILE A 141 -29.36 -24.65 7.13
N ALA A 142 -30.68 -24.61 6.91
CA ALA A 142 -31.27 -25.11 5.68
C ALA A 142 -30.77 -24.36 4.43
N ARG A 143 -30.55 -23.04 4.52
CA ARG A 143 -29.99 -22.22 3.44
C ARG A 143 -28.52 -22.55 3.18
N LEU A 144 -27.68 -22.59 4.22
CA LEU A 144 -26.27 -22.98 4.11
C LEU A 144 -26.13 -24.37 3.47
N LYS A 145 -26.97 -25.33 3.87
CA LYS A 145 -27.01 -26.68 3.30
C LYS A 145 -27.33 -26.66 1.81
N LYS A 146 -28.36 -25.89 1.42
CA LYS A 146 -28.73 -25.71 0.01
C LYS A 146 -27.55 -25.12 -0.78
N TRP A 147 -26.90 -24.07 -0.27
CA TRP A 147 -25.76 -23.45 -0.96
C TRP A 147 -24.58 -24.42 -1.11
N LEU A 148 -24.28 -25.21 -0.09
CA LEU A 148 -23.22 -26.22 -0.15
C LEU A 148 -23.54 -27.35 -1.13
N GLN A 149 -24.82 -27.73 -1.26
CA GLN A 149 -25.29 -28.69 -2.27
C GLN A 149 -25.16 -28.14 -3.69
N LEU A 150 -25.53 -26.88 -3.93
CA LEU A 150 -25.39 -26.24 -5.25
C LEU A 150 -23.92 -26.19 -5.71
N ARG A 151 -22.99 -26.18 -4.75
CA ARG A 151 -21.54 -26.16 -4.99
C ARG A 151 -20.89 -27.55 -4.95
N SER A 152 -21.66 -28.65 -4.99
CA SER A 152 -21.14 -30.02 -4.83
C SER A 152 -20.10 -30.45 -5.87
N ASN A 153 -20.05 -29.77 -7.02
CA ASN A 153 -19.12 -30.07 -8.11
C ASN A 153 -17.81 -29.26 -8.03
N HIS A 154 -17.69 -28.36 -7.06
CA HIS A 154 -16.45 -27.62 -6.81
C HIS A 154 -15.48 -28.48 -5.99
N SER A 155 -14.18 -28.29 -6.21
CA SER A 155 -13.09 -29.03 -5.54
C SER A 155 -12.17 -28.03 -4.86
N ALA A 156 -11.77 -28.31 -3.61
CA ALA A 156 -10.99 -27.40 -2.76
C ALA A 156 -11.54 -25.96 -2.78
N ASP A 157 -12.84 -25.83 -2.51
CA ASP A 157 -13.58 -24.59 -2.67
C ASP A 157 -13.63 -23.78 -1.38
N MET A 158 -12.93 -22.65 -1.36
CA MET A 158 -12.86 -21.74 -0.21
C MET A 158 -14.24 -21.23 0.25
N VAL A 159 -15.18 -21.03 -0.67
CA VAL A 159 -16.55 -20.60 -0.32
C VAL A 159 -17.30 -21.72 0.41
N SER A 160 -17.17 -22.96 -0.05
CA SER A 160 -17.69 -24.14 0.64
C SER A 160 -17.06 -24.30 2.02
N ALA A 161 -15.75 -24.05 2.17
CA ALA A 161 -15.06 -24.03 3.46
C ALA A 161 -15.63 -22.96 4.40
N SER A 162 -15.84 -21.73 3.92
CA SER A 162 -16.46 -20.67 4.72
C SER A 162 -17.90 -21.00 5.12
N ILE A 163 -18.70 -21.62 4.25
CA ILE A 163 -20.05 -22.09 4.59
C ILE A 163 -19.99 -23.13 5.72
N VAL A 164 -18.97 -24.01 5.72
CA VAL A 164 -18.73 -24.97 6.81
C VAL A 164 -18.39 -24.25 8.13
N CYS A 165 -17.59 -23.19 8.11
CA CYS A 165 -17.35 -22.36 9.31
C CYS A 165 -18.67 -21.82 9.88
N GLU A 166 -19.59 -21.35 9.04
CA GLU A 166 -20.90 -20.85 9.52
C GLU A 166 -21.76 -21.96 10.15
N PHE A 167 -21.66 -23.21 9.69
CA PHE A 167 -22.31 -24.35 10.37
C PHE A 167 -21.75 -24.58 11.78
N MET A 168 -20.42 -24.46 11.95
CA MET A 168 -19.77 -24.63 13.27
C MET A 168 -20.22 -23.55 14.24
N GLU A 169 -20.23 -22.31 13.79
CA GLU A 169 -20.63 -21.15 14.58
C GLU A 169 -22.13 -21.18 14.96
N LEU A 170 -22.98 -21.72 14.08
CA LEU A 170 -24.40 -21.98 14.37
C LEU A 170 -24.64 -23.26 15.20
N ALA A 171 -23.58 -23.96 15.62
CA ALA A 171 -23.65 -25.22 16.36
C ALA A 171 -24.50 -26.30 15.66
N ALA A 172 -24.38 -26.42 14.33
CA ALA A 172 -25.20 -27.28 13.47
C ALA A 172 -24.77 -28.76 13.48
N HIS A 173 -24.68 -29.35 14.66
CA HIS A 173 -24.25 -30.74 14.86
C HIS A 173 -25.15 -31.76 14.13
N GLU A 174 -26.42 -31.44 13.91
CA GLU A 174 -27.36 -32.27 13.13
C GLU A 174 -26.95 -32.44 11.67
N GLU A 175 -26.12 -31.54 11.13
CA GLU A 175 -25.60 -31.60 9.76
C GLU A 175 -24.20 -32.25 9.66
N LYS A 176 -23.66 -32.79 10.76
CA LYS A 176 -22.31 -33.39 10.79
C LYS A 176 -22.08 -34.41 9.68
N THR A 177 -22.99 -35.38 9.51
CA THR A 177 -22.85 -36.41 8.45
C THR A 177 -22.86 -35.81 7.05
N PHE A 178 -23.64 -34.75 6.83
CA PHE A 178 -23.65 -34.04 5.56
C PHE A 178 -22.32 -33.32 5.33
N ILE A 179 -21.79 -32.62 6.33
CA ILE A 179 -20.50 -31.92 6.26
C ILE A 179 -19.36 -32.91 6.01
N GLU A 180 -19.32 -34.05 6.72
CA GLU A 180 -18.33 -35.12 6.48
C GLU A 180 -18.35 -35.59 5.02
N SER A 181 -19.53 -35.71 4.41
CA SER A 181 -19.64 -36.09 3.01
C SER A 181 -19.06 -35.05 2.05
N CYS A 182 -18.98 -33.77 2.47
CA CYS A 182 -18.38 -32.67 1.70
C CYS A 182 -16.86 -32.76 1.70
N PHE A 183 -16.25 -33.02 2.86
CA PHE A 183 -14.81 -33.31 2.96
C PHE A 183 -14.42 -34.56 2.18
N LYS A 184 -15.17 -35.66 2.33
CA LYS A 184 -14.87 -36.93 1.64
C LYS A 184 -14.86 -36.83 0.11
N ARG A 185 -15.62 -35.89 -0.47
CA ARG A 185 -15.63 -35.64 -1.93
C ARG A 185 -14.62 -34.58 -2.38
N GLY A 186 -13.79 -34.05 -1.46
CA GLY A 186 -12.80 -33.01 -1.75
C GLY A 186 -13.41 -31.65 -2.07
N GLN A 187 -14.66 -31.36 -1.65
CA GLN A 187 -15.30 -30.08 -1.93
C GLN A 187 -14.68 -28.94 -1.10
N ILE A 188 -14.26 -29.23 0.12
CA ILE A 188 -13.81 -28.22 1.08
C ILE A 188 -12.33 -27.90 0.86
N ASP A 189 -11.99 -26.61 0.89
CA ASP A 189 -10.59 -26.17 0.96
C ASP A 189 -10.03 -26.42 2.37
N GLU A 190 -9.28 -27.52 2.52
CA GLU A 190 -8.70 -27.93 3.80
C GLU A 190 -7.53 -27.03 4.27
N ASP A 191 -6.98 -26.17 3.40
CA ASP A 191 -6.02 -25.14 3.83
C ASP A 191 -6.73 -23.98 4.57
N PHE A 192 -8.05 -23.82 4.33
CA PHE A 192 -8.90 -22.84 5.01
C PHE A 192 -9.47 -23.40 6.32
N ILE A 193 -9.98 -24.63 6.30
CA ILE A 193 -10.52 -25.33 7.47
C ILE A 193 -10.26 -26.83 7.38
N ASP A 194 -9.51 -27.37 8.34
CA ASP A 194 -9.20 -28.79 8.36
C ASP A 194 -10.35 -29.65 8.89
N TYR A 195 -10.43 -30.89 8.39
CA TYR A 195 -11.48 -31.83 8.74
C TYR A 195 -11.54 -32.14 10.24
N GLU A 196 -10.38 -32.36 10.88
CA GLU A 196 -10.31 -32.78 12.28
C GLU A 196 -10.83 -31.68 13.20
N SER A 197 -10.33 -30.44 13.04
CA SER A 197 -10.80 -29.28 13.79
C SER A 197 -12.29 -29.03 13.58
N CYS A 198 -12.78 -29.12 12.34
CA CYS A 198 -14.20 -28.95 12.04
C CYS A 198 -15.07 -29.99 12.77
N MET A 199 -14.69 -31.27 12.70
CA MET A 199 -15.45 -32.35 13.32
C MET A 199 -15.39 -32.31 14.84
N ASP A 200 -14.26 -31.92 15.42
CA ASP A 200 -14.09 -31.76 16.85
C ASP A 200 -14.99 -30.64 17.38
N GLU A 201 -15.00 -29.48 16.72
CA GLU A 201 -15.82 -28.34 17.13
C GLU A 201 -17.33 -28.65 17.02
N LEU A 202 -17.78 -29.24 15.91
CA LEU A 202 -19.18 -29.69 15.77
C LEU A 202 -19.57 -30.73 16.84
N SER A 203 -18.62 -31.55 17.29
CA SER A 203 -18.86 -32.58 18.32
C SER A 203 -18.88 -32.01 19.74
N GLN A 204 -18.18 -30.90 19.99
CA GLN A 204 -18.18 -30.20 21.27
C GLN A 204 -19.45 -29.35 21.47
N ASN A 205 -20.03 -28.82 20.38
CA ASN A 205 -21.19 -27.94 20.40
C ASN A 205 -22.55 -28.67 20.38
N GLN A 206 -22.71 -29.72 21.19
CA GLN A 206 -23.96 -30.52 21.24
C GLN A 206 -25.16 -29.79 21.86
N THR A 207 -24.94 -28.64 22.50
CA THR A 207 -26.01 -27.88 23.14
C THR A 207 -26.95 -27.21 22.14
N GLY A 208 -26.56 -27.14 20.86
CA GLY A 208 -27.30 -26.43 19.80
C GLY A 208 -27.35 -24.91 20.01
N GLN A 209 -26.63 -24.38 21.01
CA GLN A 209 -26.49 -22.95 21.25
C GLN A 209 -25.39 -22.41 20.35
N PRO A 210 -25.67 -21.42 19.48
CA PRO A 210 -24.65 -20.78 18.67
C PRO A 210 -23.52 -20.21 19.54
N ILE A 211 -22.29 -20.25 19.01
CA ILE A 211 -21.16 -19.60 19.66
C ILE A 211 -21.18 -18.13 19.24
N TRP A 212 -21.52 -17.26 20.18
CA TRP A 212 -21.37 -15.83 19.97
C TRP A 212 -20.00 -15.40 20.50
N THR A 213 -19.08 -15.07 19.61
CA THR A 213 -17.89 -14.34 20.02
C THR A 213 -18.31 -12.90 20.37
N PRO A 214 -18.04 -12.39 21.59
CA PRO A 214 -18.44 -11.04 22.02
C PRO A 214 -17.82 -9.88 21.21
N LYS A 215 -17.03 -10.19 20.17
CA LYS A 215 -16.21 -9.23 19.41
C LYS A 215 -17.01 -8.18 18.63
N HIS A 216 -18.34 -8.28 18.59
CA HIS A 216 -19.19 -7.41 17.77
C HIS A 216 -20.25 -6.62 18.56
N GLU A 217 -20.25 -6.67 19.89
CA GLU A 217 -21.40 -6.19 20.69
C GLU A 217 -21.44 -4.67 20.91
N ASP A 218 -20.35 -3.95 20.70
CA ASP A 218 -20.34 -2.48 20.65
C ASP A 218 -19.52 -2.06 19.43
N GLU A 219 -20.20 -1.88 18.29
CA GLU A 219 -19.52 -1.43 17.09
C GLU A 219 -19.01 0.01 17.30
N PRO A 220 -17.68 0.23 17.37
CA PRO A 220 -17.14 1.56 17.63
C PRO A 220 -17.55 2.55 16.53
N ASP A 221 -17.61 3.83 16.89
CA ASP A 221 -17.69 4.95 15.95
C ASP A 221 -16.78 4.67 14.75
N LEU A 222 -17.28 4.81 13.52
CA LEU A 222 -16.54 4.42 12.31
C LEU A 222 -15.16 5.10 12.25
N ILE A 223 -15.09 6.35 12.71
CA ILE A 223 -13.85 7.11 12.73
C ILE A 223 -12.90 6.57 13.81
N GLU A 224 -13.41 6.27 15.01
CA GLU A 224 -12.62 5.63 16.06
C GLU A 224 -12.10 4.25 15.63
N TYR A 225 -12.91 3.51 14.89
CA TYR A 225 -12.49 2.26 14.29
C TYR A 225 -11.30 2.46 13.33
N PHE A 226 -11.37 3.45 12.42
CA PHE A 226 -10.27 3.75 11.51
C PHE A 226 -9.04 4.35 12.18
N ARG A 227 -9.16 5.02 13.33
CA ARG A 227 -7.97 5.45 14.09
C ARG A 227 -7.06 4.28 14.48
N ASN A 228 -7.63 3.08 14.64
CA ASN A 228 -6.87 1.89 14.99
C ASN A 228 -6.23 1.19 13.77
N TRP A 229 -6.42 1.68 12.56
CA TRP A 229 -5.87 1.07 11.35
C TRP A 229 -4.46 1.58 11.05
N HIS A 230 -3.54 0.65 10.80
CA HIS A 230 -2.13 0.96 10.54
C HIS A 230 -1.92 1.88 9.32
N CYS A 231 -2.84 1.90 8.35
CA CYS A 231 -2.73 2.77 7.18
C CYS A 231 -3.00 4.25 7.49
N PHE A 232 -3.53 4.58 8.67
CA PHE A 232 -3.79 5.95 9.09
C PHE A 232 -2.84 6.36 10.22
N SER A 233 -1.79 7.09 9.88
CA SER A 233 -0.88 7.71 10.85
C SER A 233 -1.36 9.08 11.33
N LYS A 234 -2.16 9.77 10.51
CA LYS A 234 -2.63 11.14 10.75
C LYS A 234 -4.11 11.32 10.48
N ALA A 235 -4.73 12.22 11.24
CA ALA A 235 -6.12 12.66 11.09
C ALA A 235 -6.20 14.16 10.74
N SER A 236 -7.24 14.53 9.99
CA SER A 236 -7.57 15.92 9.64
C SER A 236 -8.92 16.32 10.23
N ASP A 237 -8.92 17.37 11.04
CA ASP A 237 -10.14 17.99 11.59
C ASP A 237 -10.66 19.15 10.74
N SER A 238 -10.04 19.42 9.60
CA SER A 238 -10.51 20.43 8.64
C SER A 238 -11.11 19.79 7.39
N PHE A 239 -12.04 20.51 6.79
CA PHE A 239 -12.67 20.19 5.50
C PHE A 239 -11.75 20.42 4.31
N ASP A 240 -10.80 21.35 4.44
CA ASP A 240 -9.79 21.60 3.41
C ASP A 240 -8.46 20.98 3.87
N PRO A 241 -8.00 19.87 3.25
CA PRO A 241 -6.77 19.22 3.64
C PRO A 241 -5.54 20.13 3.49
N ARG A 242 -5.60 21.20 2.68
CA ARG A 242 -4.48 22.13 2.47
C ARG A 242 -4.30 23.12 3.61
N CYS A 243 -5.35 23.32 4.42
CA CYS A 243 -5.33 24.27 5.53
C CYS A 243 -5.38 23.57 6.90
N THR A 244 -5.20 22.24 6.94
CA THR A 244 -5.34 21.47 8.18
C THR A 244 -4.03 21.39 8.96
N GLU A 245 -4.10 21.64 10.27
CA GLU A 245 -3.17 21.05 11.23
C GLU A 245 -3.48 19.55 11.37
N TYR A 246 -2.54 18.70 10.97
CA TYR A 246 -2.70 17.25 11.09
C TYR A 246 -2.40 16.78 12.51
N ARG A 247 -3.27 15.92 13.05
CA ARG A 247 -3.05 15.25 14.33
C ARG A 247 -2.46 13.86 14.11
N ASP A 248 -1.38 13.53 14.80
CA ASP A 248 -0.81 12.19 14.79
C ASP A 248 -1.71 11.22 15.57
N ILE A 249 -2.35 10.28 14.88
CA ILE A 249 -3.20 9.24 15.47
C ILE A 249 -2.35 8.26 16.29
N THR A 250 -1.13 8.00 15.84
CA THR A 250 -0.20 7.08 16.51
C THR A 250 0.26 7.58 17.87
N SER A 251 0.15 8.90 18.13
CA SER A 251 0.51 9.47 19.43
C SER A 251 -0.41 8.98 20.55
N ASP A 252 -1.66 8.63 20.21
CA ASP A 252 -2.71 8.18 21.13
C ASP A 252 -2.70 6.67 21.39
N ILE A 253 -2.04 5.87 20.54
CA ILE A 253 -1.95 4.41 20.70
C ILE A 253 -0.75 4.08 21.61
N PRO A 254 -0.94 3.52 22.81
CA PRO A 254 0.14 3.27 23.77
C PRO A 254 1.15 2.20 23.34
N SER A 255 0.97 1.54 22.20
CA SER A 255 1.77 0.38 21.78
C SER A 255 2.79 0.77 20.71
N TYR A 256 4.05 0.36 20.96
CA TYR A 256 5.21 0.50 20.06
C TYR A 256 5.80 1.90 19.85
N ARG A 257 5.77 2.77 20.87
CA ARG A 257 6.84 3.77 20.98
C ARG A 257 8.16 3.02 21.19
N SER A 258 8.89 2.74 20.10
CA SER A 258 10.34 2.69 20.19
C SER A 258 10.74 3.90 21.02
N GLU A 259 11.38 3.69 22.17
CA GLU A 259 11.79 4.78 23.04
C GLU A 259 12.40 5.88 22.16
N MET A 260 11.80 7.07 22.20
CA MET A 260 12.34 8.18 21.43
C MET A 260 13.79 8.33 21.90
N PRO A 261 14.75 8.38 20.96
CA PRO A 261 16.14 8.59 21.29
C PRO A 261 16.24 9.85 22.14
N ASP A 262 17.16 9.84 23.11
CA ASP A 262 17.37 11.05 23.89
C ASP A 262 17.89 12.18 22.97
N ARG A 263 17.75 13.42 23.45
CA ARG A 263 18.15 14.59 22.68
C ARG A 263 19.63 14.57 22.28
N GLU A 264 20.49 13.98 23.12
CA GLU A 264 21.93 13.91 22.87
C GLU A 264 22.23 12.98 21.69
N GLN A 265 21.59 11.81 21.61
CA GLN A 265 21.68 10.89 20.47
C GLN A 265 21.23 11.54 19.16
N ILE A 266 20.10 12.26 19.20
CA ILE A 266 19.61 12.99 18.02
C ILE A 266 20.64 14.04 17.57
N ASP A 267 21.17 14.83 18.51
CA ASP A 267 22.18 15.84 18.21
C ASP A 267 23.48 15.23 17.66
N GLN A 268 23.88 14.05 18.14
CA GLN A 268 25.00 13.28 17.60
C GLN A 268 24.75 12.86 16.14
N TRP A 269 23.55 12.40 15.80
CA TRP A 269 23.22 12.03 14.41
C TRP A 269 23.21 13.23 13.47
N PHE A 270 22.62 14.36 13.87
CA PHE A 270 22.66 15.59 13.07
C PHE A 270 24.09 16.11 12.90
N THR A 271 24.90 16.03 13.96
CA THR A 271 26.33 16.39 13.88
C THR A 271 27.08 15.46 12.92
N ALA A 272 26.77 14.17 12.92
CA ALA A 272 27.39 13.21 12.02
C ALA A 272 27.06 13.50 10.54
N ILE A 273 25.81 13.84 10.19
CA ILE A 273 25.46 14.22 8.81
C ILE A 273 26.08 15.57 8.40
N ARG A 274 26.15 16.57 9.29
CA ARG A 274 26.78 17.87 8.98
C ARG A 274 28.28 17.75 8.74
N ASN A 275 28.97 16.89 9.49
CA ASN A 275 30.41 16.68 9.37
C ASN A 275 30.79 15.67 8.28
N SER A 276 29.81 15.10 7.59
CA SER A 276 30.05 14.17 6.49
C SER A 276 30.59 14.88 5.25
N ASN A 277 31.31 14.12 4.42
CA ASN A 277 31.85 14.53 3.13
C ASN A 277 31.90 13.31 2.21
N ASP A 278 32.36 13.48 0.98
CA ASP A 278 32.34 12.46 -0.05
C ASP A 278 33.08 11.17 0.36
N GLN A 279 34.06 11.28 1.27
CA GLN A 279 34.85 10.16 1.78
C GLN A 279 34.30 9.56 3.09
N SER A 280 33.26 10.15 3.68
CA SER A 280 32.74 9.78 4.99
C SER A 280 31.22 9.79 5.02
N TYR A 281 30.61 8.63 4.74
CA TYR A 281 29.16 8.44 4.78
C TYR A 281 28.68 7.98 6.17
N PRO A 282 27.90 8.79 6.92
CA PRO A 282 27.43 8.45 8.26
C PRO A 282 26.16 7.56 8.21
N ARG A 283 26.29 6.35 7.65
CA ARG A 283 25.17 5.43 7.37
C ARG A 283 24.25 5.18 8.56
N GLU A 284 24.81 4.99 9.76
CA GLU A 284 24.03 4.76 10.98
C GLU A 284 23.16 5.97 11.35
N ALA A 285 23.71 7.18 11.27
CA ALA A 285 22.96 8.41 11.53
C ALA A 285 21.80 8.58 10.55
N VAL A 286 22.02 8.31 9.26
CA VAL A 286 20.97 8.39 8.23
C VAL A 286 19.85 7.37 8.50
N GLN A 287 20.20 6.13 8.83
CA GLN A 287 19.23 5.09 9.16
C GLN A 287 18.39 5.47 10.38
N MET A 288 19.03 6.01 11.43
CA MET A 288 18.34 6.42 12.64
C MET A 288 17.47 7.66 12.42
N LEU A 289 17.95 8.66 11.68
CA LEU A 289 17.16 9.84 11.32
C LEU A 289 15.96 9.48 10.45
N SER A 290 16.10 8.61 9.45
CA SER A 290 14.99 8.11 8.63
C SER A 290 13.94 7.37 9.47
N ARG A 291 14.37 6.47 10.37
CA ARG A 291 13.47 5.75 11.28
C ARG A 291 12.63 6.69 12.17
N HIS A 292 13.16 7.88 12.48
CA HIS A 292 12.53 8.88 13.32
C HIS A 292 12.10 10.14 12.55
N ALA A 293 12.03 10.09 11.22
CA ALA A 293 11.86 11.27 10.38
C ALA A 293 10.57 12.05 10.68
N SER A 294 9.46 11.35 10.94
CA SER A 294 8.18 11.98 11.28
C SER A 294 8.26 12.87 12.53
N SER A 295 9.01 12.46 13.54
CA SER A 295 9.23 13.24 14.78
C SER A 295 10.37 14.26 14.69
N LEU A 296 11.19 14.19 13.63
CA LEU A 296 12.37 15.05 13.42
C LEU A 296 12.22 15.97 12.21
N MET A 297 11.03 16.07 11.64
CA MET A 297 10.77 16.74 10.37
C MET A 297 11.19 18.22 10.38
N ASP A 298 10.87 18.97 11.44
CA ASP A 298 11.28 20.38 11.56
C ASP A 298 12.80 20.55 11.58
N ARG A 299 13.51 19.66 12.28
CA ARG A 299 14.98 19.69 12.34
C ARG A 299 15.62 19.31 11.01
N LEU A 300 15.04 18.33 10.30
CA LEU A 300 15.48 17.99 8.95
C LEU A 300 15.21 19.15 7.98
N ALA A 301 14.06 19.83 8.11
CA ALA A 301 13.74 21.01 7.31
C ALA A 301 14.70 22.17 7.60
N ASP A 302 15.11 22.36 8.86
CA ASP A 302 16.12 23.35 9.24
C ASP A 302 17.48 23.09 8.58
N GLU A 303 17.90 21.82 8.45
CA GLU A 303 19.12 21.47 7.69
C GLU A 303 19.00 21.82 6.20
N VAL A 304 17.82 21.61 5.61
CA VAL A 304 17.57 22.00 4.21
C VAL A 304 17.58 23.51 4.06
N ARG A 305 16.92 24.25 4.95
CA ARG A 305 16.94 25.73 4.97
C ARG A 305 18.36 26.27 5.14
N TYR A 306 19.16 25.61 5.97
CA TYR A 306 20.59 25.92 6.10
C TYR A 306 21.31 25.75 4.76
N GLY A 307 21.14 24.62 4.08
CA GLY A 307 21.69 24.39 2.73
C GLY A 307 21.26 25.46 1.71
N LEU A 308 19.97 25.81 1.67
CA LEU A 308 19.45 26.87 0.80
C LEU A 308 20.13 28.23 1.06
N SER A 309 20.38 28.56 2.33
CA SER A 309 21.11 29.78 2.68
C SER A 309 22.57 29.75 2.20
N GLN A 310 23.25 28.59 2.32
CA GLN A 310 24.64 28.41 1.92
C GLN A 310 24.82 28.44 0.39
N ALA A 311 23.86 27.92 -0.37
CA ALA A 311 23.89 27.89 -1.84
C ALA A 311 24.05 29.28 -2.48
N THR A 312 23.65 30.33 -1.77
CA THR A 312 23.77 31.73 -2.21
C THR A 312 24.98 32.47 -1.63
N SER A 313 25.79 31.80 -0.80
CA SER A 313 26.99 32.38 -0.19
C SER A 313 28.21 32.31 -1.11
N ASP A 314 29.24 33.09 -0.81
CA ASP A 314 30.50 33.10 -1.56
C ASP A 314 31.30 31.78 -1.43
N ASP A 315 31.00 30.95 -0.42
CA ASP A 315 31.62 29.65 -0.17
C ASP A 315 30.52 28.60 0.12
N PRO A 316 29.86 28.05 -0.93
CA PRO A 316 28.70 27.16 -0.78
C PRO A 316 29.02 25.80 -0.16
N ARG A 317 30.27 25.54 0.24
CA ARG A 317 30.68 24.25 0.83
C ARG A 317 30.16 24.08 2.25
N SER A 318 28.93 23.63 2.36
CA SER A 318 28.47 22.86 3.51
C SER A 318 28.94 21.40 3.36
N GLY A 319 29.24 20.70 4.46
CA GLY A 319 29.31 19.24 4.41
C GLY A 319 28.01 18.63 3.89
N ASN A 320 27.93 17.30 3.74
CA ASN A 320 26.81 16.65 3.01
C ASN A 320 25.48 16.62 3.81
N GLY A 321 25.38 17.37 4.91
CA GLY A 321 24.21 17.47 5.79
C GLY A 321 22.92 17.88 5.07
N PRO A 322 22.88 18.98 4.30
CA PRO A 322 21.69 19.40 3.58
C PRO A 322 21.20 18.37 2.56
N PHE A 323 22.10 17.75 1.79
CA PHE A 323 21.79 16.64 0.88
C PHE A 323 21.13 15.46 1.61
N LEU A 324 21.76 14.99 2.69
CA LEU A 324 21.26 13.85 3.47
C LEU A 324 19.90 14.17 4.09
N ALA A 325 19.71 15.38 4.63
CA ALA A 325 18.43 15.81 5.19
C ALA A 325 17.34 15.92 4.11
N ALA A 326 17.65 16.51 2.96
CA ALA A 326 16.72 16.60 1.83
C ALA A 326 16.33 15.21 1.31
N THR A 327 17.27 14.26 1.27
CA THR A 327 17.01 12.89 0.83
C THR A 327 16.12 12.13 1.82
N ILE A 328 16.38 12.27 3.13
CA ILE A 328 15.52 11.68 4.18
C ILE A 328 14.12 12.28 4.10
N LEU A 329 14.01 13.61 4.00
CA LEU A 329 12.72 14.28 3.81
C LEU A 329 12.05 13.78 2.54
N ALA A 330 12.74 13.75 1.39
CA ALA A 330 12.15 13.33 0.15
C ALA A 330 11.62 11.89 0.22
N ALA A 331 12.28 10.98 0.92
CA ALA A 331 11.77 9.62 1.10
C ALA A 331 10.58 9.55 2.06
N GLU A 332 10.65 10.25 3.19
CA GLU A 332 9.74 10.11 4.34
C GLU A 332 8.63 11.16 4.39
N ILE A 333 8.60 12.12 3.46
CA ILE A 333 7.77 13.32 3.57
C ILE A 333 6.29 13.00 3.70
N ASP A 334 5.73 13.64 4.72
CA ASP A 334 4.34 14.02 4.85
C ASP A 334 4.23 15.54 4.56
N VAL A 335 3.02 16.03 4.29
CA VAL A 335 2.67 17.25 3.53
C VAL A 335 3.45 18.57 3.80
N THR A 336 4.20 18.71 4.88
CA THR A 336 4.60 20.00 5.46
C THR A 336 5.91 20.65 4.98
N CYS A 337 6.68 20.02 4.09
CA CYS A 337 8.00 20.56 3.67
C CYS A 337 8.06 20.99 2.19
N SER A 338 6.91 21.33 1.60
CA SER A 338 6.84 21.70 0.18
C SER A 338 7.66 22.96 -0.15
N ASN A 339 7.67 23.97 0.73
CA ASN A 339 8.42 25.21 0.50
C ASN A 339 9.93 25.00 0.43
N GLU A 340 10.49 24.18 1.33
CA GLU A 340 11.91 23.86 1.35
C GLU A 340 12.31 23.09 0.08
N LEU A 341 11.51 22.10 -0.33
CA LEU A 341 11.73 21.34 -1.55
C LEU A 341 11.64 22.20 -2.82
N LEU A 342 10.66 23.10 -2.88
CA LEU A 342 10.53 24.08 -3.97
C LEU A 342 11.72 25.04 -4.00
N GLY A 343 12.23 25.43 -2.83
CA GLY A 343 13.44 26.24 -2.70
C GLY A 343 14.67 25.56 -3.30
N ILE A 344 14.83 24.24 -3.15
CA ILE A 344 15.94 23.49 -3.76
C ILE A 344 15.82 23.54 -5.30
N LEU A 345 14.61 23.42 -5.82
CA LEU A 345 14.37 23.53 -7.27
C LEU A 345 14.62 24.95 -7.80
N ASP A 346 14.55 25.98 -6.97
CA ASP A 346 14.80 27.38 -7.35
C ASP A 346 16.29 27.75 -7.40
N LEU A 347 17.16 26.88 -6.90
CA LEU A 347 18.61 27.00 -7.11
C LEU A 347 18.98 26.76 -8.57
N THR A 348 20.06 27.41 -9.02
CA THR A 348 20.69 27.07 -10.31
C THR A 348 21.23 25.63 -10.27
N PRO A 349 21.42 24.97 -11.43
CA PRO A 349 22.00 23.63 -11.46
C PRO A 349 23.32 23.51 -10.69
N ASP A 350 24.23 24.48 -10.84
CA ASP A 350 25.53 24.48 -10.13
C ASP A 350 25.37 24.63 -8.61
N GLN A 351 24.48 25.53 -8.16
CA GLN A 351 24.20 25.73 -6.74
C GLN A 351 23.56 24.49 -6.11
N ARG A 352 22.62 23.87 -6.83
CA ARG A 352 21.95 22.65 -6.39
C ARG A 352 22.94 21.49 -6.32
N PHE A 353 23.77 21.32 -7.33
CA PHE A 353 24.80 20.30 -7.38
C PHE A 353 25.77 20.42 -6.20
N GLU A 354 26.29 21.61 -5.93
CA GLU A 354 27.30 21.80 -4.87
C GLU A 354 26.75 21.54 -3.45
N VAL A 355 25.46 21.81 -3.20
CA VAL A 355 24.86 21.69 -1.85
C VAL A 355 24.05 20.40 -1.66
N PHE A 356 23.38 19.95 -2.71
CA PHE A 356 22.41 18.85 -2.68
C PHE A 356 22.74 17.72 -3.65
N GLY A 357 23.86 17.76 -4.37
CA GLY A 357 24.25 16.72 -5.32
C GLY A 357 23.42 16.71 -6.62
N ASP A 358 23.76 15.78 -7.53
CA ASP A 358 23.22 15.66 -8.89
C ASP A 358 21.98 14.78 -9.04
N ALA A 359 21.61 14.05 -7.98
CA ALA A 359 20.56 13.02 -8.04
C ALA A 359 19.33 13.39 -7.21
N ILE A 360 19.23 14.63 -6.72
CA ILE A 360 18.20 15.03 -5.76
C ILE A 360 16.87 15.42 -6.44
N GLU A 361 16.89 15.72 -7.74
CA GLU A 361 15.72 16.20 -8.50
C GLU A 361 14.58 15.21 -8.50
N ALA A 362 14.82 13.96 -8.93
CA ALA A 362 13.76 12.95 -9.01
C ALA A 362 13.15 12.61 -7.64
N PRO A 363 13.95 12.43 -6.56
CA PRO A 363 13.46 12.43 -5.19
C PRO A 363 12.56 13.61 -4.83
N ILE A 364 13.00 14.84 -5.11
CA ILE A 364 12.24 16.05 -4.78
C ILE A 364 10.91 16.07 -5.53
N VAL A 365 10.88 15.74 -6.82
CA VAL A 365 9.65 15.69 -7.60
C VAL A 365 8.67 14.66 -7.04
N SER A 366 9.18 13.48 -6.67
CA SER A 366 8.38 12.45 -6.00
C SER A 366 7.85 12.91 -4.63
N ALA A 367 8.64 13.65 -3.86
CA ALA A 367 8.21 14.22 -2.60
C ALA A 367 7.17 15.34 -2.79
N LEU A 368 7.36 16.23 -3.77
CA LEU A 368 6.43 17.30 -4.10
C LEU A 368 5.07 16.77 -4.59
N SER A 369 5.07 15.67 -5.34
CA SER A 369 3.80 15.01 -5.72
C SER A 369 2.94 14.61 -4.53
N ARG A 370 3.57 14.35 -3.37
CA ARG A 370 2.89 14.08 -2.09
C ARG A 370 2.55 15.33 -1.32
N SER A 371 3.46 16.30 -1.27
CA SER A 371 3.35 17.45 -0.35
C SER A 371 2.53 18.61 -0.90
N LEU A 372 2.40 18.74 -2.22
CA LEU A 372 1.58 19.79 -2.82
C LEU A 372 0.09 19.44 -2.87
N LEU A 373 -0.29 18.19 -2.55
CA LEU A 373 -1.68 17.74 -2.51
C LEU A 373 -2.49 18.11 -3.77
N GLY A 374 -1.85 18.01 -4.94
CA GLY A 374 -2.46 18.30 -6.23
C GLY A 374 -2.41 19.77 -6.65
N ASP A 375 -1.85 20.67 -5.84
CA ASP A 375 -1.55 22.04 -6.28
C ASP A 375 -0.44 22.02 -7.33
N CYS A 376 -0.83 22.11 -8.60
CA CYS A 376 0.10 22.15 -9.72
C CYS A 376 0.69 23.55 -9.95
N GLY A 377 0.17 24.61 -9.33
CA GLY A 377 0.59 25.99 -9.60
C GLY A 377 2.10 26.21 -9.49
N PRO A 378 2.75 25.79 -8.38
CA PRO A 378 4.21 25.89 -8.24
C PRO A 378 5.00 25.09 -9.29
N ILE A 379 4.47 23.95 -9.74
CA ILE A 379 5.13 23.09 -10.73
C ILE A 379 4.95 23.66 -12.14
N ASP A 380 3.73 24.05 -12.49
CA ASP A 380 3.36 24.70 -13.75
C ASP A 380 4.28 25.91 -14.01
N GLN A 381 4.43 26.80 -13.01
CA GLN A 381 5.29 27.97 -13.11
C GLN A 381 6.74 27.60 -13.49
N ARG A 382 7.29 26.54 -12.90
CA ARG A 382 8.68 26.11 -13.12
C ARG A 382 8.85 25.36 -14.44
N VAL A 383 7.86 24.59 -14.88
CA VAL A 383 7.88 23.91 -16.18
C VAL A 383 7.73 24.92 -17.33
N GLU A 384 6.97 26.00 -17.14
CA GLU A 384 6.73 27.04 -18.15
C GLU A 384 7.84 28.09 -18.24
N ASP A 385 8.66 28.24 -17.19
CA ASP A 385 9.76 29.21 -17.16
C ASP A 385 10.89 28.82 -18.13
N SER A 386 10.93 29.49 -19.29
CA SER A 386 11.93 29.27 -20.32
C SER A 386 13.36 29.67 -19.93
N SER A 387 13.55 30.36 -18.81
CA SER A 387 14.88 30.70 -18.30
C SER A 387 15.54 29.55 -17.52
N ARG A 388 14.74 28.55 -17.11
CA ARG A 388 15.24 27.34 -16.46
C ARG A 388 15.86 26.37 -17.47
N ASP A 389 16.79 25.56 -16.96
CA ASP A 389 17.40 24.49 -17.74
C ASP A 389 16.34 23.51 -18.28
N THR A 390 16.57 22.97 -19.47
CA THR A 390 15.57 22.12 -20.14
C THR A 390 15.42 20.75 -19.47
N LEU A 391 16.50 20.20 -18.89
CA LEU A 391 16.46 18.95 -18.14
C LEU A 391 15.75 19.14 -16.79
N ASP A 392 15.94 20.28 -16.13
CA ASP A 392 15.20 20.65 -14.91
C ASP A 392 13.69 20.65 -15.20
N ARG A 393 13.27 21.38 -16.25
CA ARG A 393 11.86 21.44 -16.67
C ARG A 393 11.30 20.08 -17.04
N ALA A 394 12.10 19.25 -17.71
CA ALA A 394 11.74 17.88 -18.09
C ALA A 394 11.49 17.00 -16.87
N SER A 395 12.35 17.06 -15.85
CA SER A 395 12.22 16.24 -14.62
C SER A 395 10.93 16.56 -13.85
N LEU A 396 10.49 17.82 -13.87
CA LEU A 396 9.27 18.26 -13.19
C LEU A 396 7.98 17.66 -13.80
N THR A 397 7.98 17.20 -15.05
CA THR A 397 6.78 16.61 -15.67
C THR A 397 6.36 15.31 -14.98
N MET A 398 7.28 14.63 -14.27
CA MET A 398 6.96 13.44 -13.50
C MET A 398 6.08 13.71 -12.28
N PHE A 399 5.94 14.97 -11.86
CA PHE A 399 5.00 15.38 -10.83
C PHE A 399 3.56 14.94 -11.15
N TYR A 400 3.13 15.08 -12.41
CA TYR A 400 1.75 14.80 -12.80
C TYR A 400 1.37 13.32 -12.66
N PRO A 401 2.06 12.34 -13.30
CA PRO A 401 1.70 10.94 -13.14
C PRO A 401 1.86 10.45 -11.70
N LEU A 402 2.85 10.95 -10.95
CA LEU A 402 3.02 10.60 -9.54
C LEU A 402 1.88 11.15 -8.68
N SER A 403 1.44 12.39 -8.91
CA SER A 403 0.32 13.01 -8.18
C SER A 403 -1.02 12.34 -8.51
N VAL A 404 -1.22 11.92 -9.77
CA VAL A 404 -2.41 11.15 -10.18
C VAL A 404 -2.40 9.76 -9.56
N TRP A 405 -1.25 9.07 -9.57
CA TRP A 405 -1.09 7.78 -8.90
C TRP A 405 -1.37 7.87 -7.41
N GLN A 406 -0.91 8.95 -6.78
CA GLN A 406 -1.19 9.27 -5.38
C GLN A 406 -2.61 9.81 -5.13
N GLY A 407 -3.43 9.95 -6.17
CA GLY A 407 -4.81 10.42 -6.07
C GLY A 407 -4.94 11.86 -5.55
N TYR A 408 -3.87 12.65 -5.59
CA TYR A 408 -3.90 14.06 -5.22
C TYR A 408 -4.29 14.96 -6.39
N LEU A 409 -4.04 14.51 -7.62
CA LEU A 409 -4.40 15.24 -8.84
C LEU A 409 -5.39 14.41 -9.69
N PRO A 410 -6.55 14.96 -10.11
CA PRO A 410 -7.43 14.29 -11.05
C PRO A 410 -6.73 14.00 -12.38
N ARG A 411 -6.82 12.76 -12.87
CA ARG A 411 -6.18 12.35 -14.13
C ARG A 411 -6.52 13.28 -15.30
N GLN A 412 -7.78 13.66 -15.44
CA GLN A 412 -8.22 14.53 -16.56
C GLN A 412 -7.54 15.90 -16.51
N GLN A 413 -7.35 16.48 -15.32
CA GLN A 413 -6.64 17.74 -15.14
C GLN A 413 -5.16 17.60 -15.52
N ALA A 414 -4.51 16.52 -15.06
CA ALA A 414 -3.12 16.22 -15.40
C ALA A 414 -2.91 16.03 -16.91
N VAL A 415 -3.76 15.22 -17.56
CA VAL A 415 -3.71 14.97 -19.01
C VAL A 415 -3.92 16.27 -19.78
N HIS A 416 -4.94 17.07 -19.41
CA HIS A 416 -5.20 18.34 -20.07
C HIS A 416 -4.00 19.27 -20.01
N LYS A 417 -3.38 19.41 -18.82
CA LYS A 417 -2.19 20.24 -18.63
C LYS A 417 -1.00 19.74 -19.45
N LEU A 418 -0.72 18.43 -19.41
CA LEU A 418 0.39 17.84 -20.16
C LEU A 418 0.20 17.95 -21.68
N LEU A 419 -1.02 17.82 -22.20
CA LEU A 419 -1.30 18.03 -23.61
C LEU A 419 -1.08 19.49 -24.02
N GLN A 420 -1.48 20.44 -23.17
CA GLN A 420 -1.20 21.86 -23.39
C GLN A 420 0.31 22.14 -23.43
N LEU A 421 1.05 21.61 -22.44
CA LEU A 421 2.51 21.75 -22.39
C LEU A 421 3.19 21.09 -23.60
N LEU A 422 2.72 19.92 -24.02
CA LEU A 422 3.26 19.21 -25.19
C LEU A 422 3.12 20.05 -26.45
N GLU A 423 1.91 20.54 -26.72
CA GLU A 423 1.61 21.40 -27.87
C GLU A 423 2.49 22.66 -27.90
N GLN A 424 2.70 23.30 -26.75
CA GLN A 424 3.57 24.48 -26.62
C GLN A 424 5.06 24.15 -26.77
N SER A 425 5.45 22.89 -26.59
CA SER A 425 6.85 22.43 -26.58
C SER A 425 7.27 21.65 -27.83
N LEU A 426 6.41 21.51 -28.84
CA LEU A 426 6.71 20.72 -30.05
C LEU A 426 8.00 21.14 -30.77
N GLU A 427 8.31 22.45 -30.76
CA GLU A 427 9.53 23.02 -31.36
C GLU A 427 10.62 23.31 -30.32
N ALA A 428 10.36 23.03 -29.03
CA ALA A 428 11.34 23.25 -27.98
C ALA A 428 12.47 22.20 -28.08
N PRO A 429 13.70 22.55 -27.63
CA PRO A 429 14.78 21.58 -27.59
C PRO A 429 14.45 20.40 -26.65
N ALA A 430 14.96 19.23 -27.00
CA ALA A 430 14.99 18.09 -26.09
C ALA A 430 15.77 18.45 -24.80
N PRO A 431 15.44 17.86 -23.64
CA PRO A 431 14.56 16.69 -23.48
C PRO A 431 13.10 16.98 -23.10
N LEU A 432 12.68 18.23 -22.94
CA LEU A 432 11.36 18.58 -22.40
C LEU A 432 10.16 17.93 -23.13
N PRO A 433 9.99 18.05 -24.46
CA PRO A 433 8.85 17.43 -25.14
C PRO A 433 8.81 15.90 -24.97
N HIS A 434 9.97 15.24 -24.86
CA HIS A 434 10.06 13.80 -24.62
C HIS A 434 9.60 13.42 -23.21
N ALA A 435 9.96 14.22 -22.19
CA ALA A 435 9.49 14.00 -20.82
C ALA A 435 7.98 14.22 -20.66
N ILE A 436 7.40 15.20 -21.38
CA ILE A 436 5.95 15.41 -21.40
C ILE A 436 5.26 14.21 -22.06
N TYR A 437 5.81 13.72 -23.17
CA TYR A 437 5.33 12.51 -23.85
C TYR A 437 5.38 11.28 -22.95
N ASP A 438 6.49 11.05 -22.24
CA ASP A 438 6.62 9.97 -21.25
C ASP A 438 5.56 10.05 -20.15
N ALA A 439 5.32 11.24 -19.59
CA ALA A 439 4.29 11.45 -18.57
C ALA A 439 2.88 11.14 -19.11
N LEU A 440 2.57 11.48 -20.36
CA LEU A 440 1.30 11.14 -21.02
C LEU A 440 1.15 9.62 -21.23
N CYS A 441 2.23 8.93 -21.62
CA CYS A 441 2.23 7.46 -21.71
C CYS A 441 1.97 6.81 -20.36
N LEU A 442 2.61 7.29 -19.28
CA LEU A 442 2.36 6.79 -17.92
C LEU A 442 0.92 7.01 -17.46
N LEU A 443 0.24 8.03 -17.98
CA LEU A 443 -1.19 8.27 -17.77
C LEU A 443 -2.09 7.51 -18.74
N SER A 444 -1.56 6.60 -19.56
CA SER A 444 -2.32 5.81 -20.54
C SER A 444 -3.07 6.68 -21.55
N VAL A 445 -2.47 7.78 -21.99
CA VAL A 445 -3.03 8.61 -23.08
C VAL A 445 -2.73 7.91 -24.41
N SER A 446 -3.77 7.75 -25.25
CA SER A 446 -3.68 7.06 -26.53
C SER A 446 -2.80 7.80 -27.53
N ASP A 447 -2.08 7.05 -28.36
CA ASP A 447 -1.36 7.57 -29.53
C ASP A 447 -2.29 8.23 -30.57
N GLU A 448 -3.59 7.95 -30.51
CA GLU A 448 -4.60 8.57 -31.38
C GLU A 448 -4.95 10.01 -30.97
N GLU A 449 -4.55 10.43 -29.76
CA GLU A 449 -4.76 11.80 -29.29
C GLU A 449 -4.05 12.78 -30.25
N PRO A 450 -4.75 13.76 -30.85
CA PRO A 450 -4.20 14.57 -31.94
C PRO A 450 -2.85 15.22 -31.66
N VAL A 451 -2.63 15.71 -30.43
CA VAL A 451 -1.38 16.32 -30.00
C VAL A 451 -0.25 15.29 -29.89
N VAL A 452 -0.55 14.09 -29.36
CA VAL A 452 0.42 12.99 -29.22
C VAL A 452 0.87 12.49 -30.59
N ARG A 453 -0.07 12.32 -31.53
CA ARG A 453 0.25 11.95 -32.91
C ARG A 453 1.15 12.98 -33.58
N ARG A 454 0.83 14.27 -33.43
CA ARG A 454 1.64 15.36 -33.97
C ARG A 454 3.04 15.36 -33.35
N ALA A 455 3.17 15.15 -32.04
CA ALA A 455 4.47 15.06 -31.38
C ALA A 455 5.37 13.98 -32.01
N ARG A 456 4.80 12.81 -32.36
CA ARG A 456 5.54 11.76 -33.06
C ARG A 456 5.97 12.16 -34.48
N GLU A 457 5.17 12.94 -35.20
CA GLU A 457 5.55 13.49 -36.51
C GLU A 457 6.75 14.44 -36.41
N PHE A 458 6.92 15.10 -35.26
CA PHE A 458 8.10 15.91 -34.92
C PHE A 458 9.29 15.08 -34.40
N GLY A 459 9.17 13.74 -34.35
CA GLY A 459 10.23 12.86 -33.87
C GLY A 459 10.33 12.76 -32.35
N ILE A 460 9.33 13.25 -31.61
CA ILE A 460 9.27 13.11 -30.16
C ILE A 460 8.97 11.64 -29.81
N SER A 461 9.75 11.10 -28.89
CA SER A 461 9.71 9.70 -28.45
C SER A 461 9.94 9.59 -26.95
N ASN A 462 9.84 8.38 -26.40
CA ASN A 462 10.18 8.12 -25.01
C ASN A 462 11.69 8.32 -24.75
N ALA A 463 12.05 9.02 -23.67
CA ALA A 463 13.45 9.30 -23.31
C ALA A 463 13.79 8.89 -21.88
N PHE A 464 12.83 8.99 -20.96
CA PHE A 464 12.97 8.69 -19.54
C PHE A 464 12.25 7.40 -19.13
N VAL A 465 11.23 7.00 -19.90
CA VAL A 465 10.55 5.71 -19.74
C VAL A 465 10.98 4.80 -20.89
N SER A 466 11.28 3.53 -20.62
CA SER A 466 11.61 2.61 -21.70
C SER A 466 10.41 2.42 -22.64
N GLU A 467 10.66 2.29 -23.94
CA GLU A 467 9.62 2.13 -24.96
C GLU A 467 8.64 0.99 -24.61
N ASN A 468 9.15 -0.12 -24.08
CA ASN A 468 8.33 -1.25 -23.62
C ASN A 468 7.39 -0.87 -22.46
N LYS A 469 7.87 -0.11 -21.47
CA LYS A 469 7.05 0.35 -20.34
C LYS A 469 6.00 1.36 -20.82
N ALA A 470 6.40 2.32 -21.66
CA ALA A 470 5.49 3.32 -22.21
C ALA A 470 4.37 2.67 -23.05
N LYS A 471 4.73 1.76 -23.95
CA LYS A 471 3.78 0.97 -24.75
C LYS A 471 2.83 0.16 -23.86
N CYS A 472 3.36 -0.50 -22.83
CA CYS A 472 2.56 -1.24 -21.87
C CYS A 472 1.53 -0.34 -21.17
N CYS A 473 1.91 0.86 -20.72
CA CYS A 473 0.97 1.78 -20.09
C CYS A 473 -0.17 2.23 -21.04
N VAL A 474 0.11 2.40 -22.33
CA VAL A 474 -0.89 2.80 -23.34
C VAL A 474 -1.81 1.65 -23.73
N GLU A 475 -1.26 0.45 -23.97
CA GLU A 475 -2.01 -0.74 -24.42
C GLU A 475 -2.73 -1.46 -23.28
N HIS A 476 -2.18 -1.38 -22.07
CA HIS A 476 -2.68 -2.03 -20.85
C HIS A 476 -2.76 -1.02 -19.70
N PRO A 477 -3.77 -0.13 -19.70
CA PRO A 477 -3.91 0.90 -18.67
C PRO A 477 -3.92 0.34 -17.23
N ASP A 478 -4.44 -0.87 -17.04
CA ASP A 478 -4.44 -1.60 -15.76
C ASP A 478 -3.03 -1.91 -15.23
N GLN A 479 -2.01 -1.94 -16.10
CA GLN A 479 -0.62 -2.16 -15.73
C GLN A 479 0.14 -0.86 -15.45
N ALA A 480 -0.38 0.29 -15.89
CA ALA A 480 0.27 1.58 -15.69
C ALA A 480 0.47 1.88 -14.19
N ASP A 481 -0.48 1.51 -13.33
CA ASP A 481 -0.37 1.68 -11.88
C ASP A 481 0.87 0.97 -11.31
N ARG A 482 1.14 -0.26 -11.78
CA ARG A 482 2.31 -1.03 -11.34
C ARG A 482 3.61 -0.37 -11.76
N ILE A 483 3.66 0.17 -12.98
CA ILE A 483 4.85 0.84 -13.53
C ILE A 483 5.12 2.13 -12.77
N VAL A 484 4.11 2.97 -12.54
CA VAL A 484 4.31 4.21 -11.77
C VAL A 484 4.60 3.92 -10.30
N LYS A 485 4.02 2.87 -9.72
CA LYS A 485 4.39 2.39 -8.39
C LYS A 485 5.84 1.93 -8.30
N GLU A 486 6.37 1.26 -9.33
CA GLU A 486 7.78 0.87 -9.43
C GLU A 486 8.66 2.13 -9.41
N ILE A 487 8.39 3.09 -10.29
CA ILE A 487 9.11 4.38 -10.35
C ILE A 487 9.05 5.10 -9.01
N ALA A 488 7.85 5.21 -8.41
CA ALA A 488 7.68 5.87 -7.12
C ALA A 488 8.39 5.13 -5.97
N SER A 489 8.58 3.80 -6.09
CA SER A 489 9.23 2.99 -5.06
C SER A 489 10.74 3.14 -5.02
N GLU A 490 11.37 3.56 -6.11
CA GLU A 490 12.81 3.87 -6.18
C GLU A 490 13.21 4.94 -5.16
N PHE A 491 12.28 5.84 -4.82
CA PHE A 491 12.49 6.97 -3.91
C PHE A 491 12.02 6.73 -2.47
N LYS A 492 11.70 5.49 -2.08
CA LYS A 492 11.21 5.18 -0.73
C LYS A 492 12.30 4.87 0.29
N SER A 493 13.52 4.58 -0.16
CA SER A 493 14.62 4.26 0.73
C SER A 493 15.68 5.35 0.62
N PRO A 494 15.85 6.20 1.67
CA PRO A 494 16.89 7.21 1.66
C PRO A 494 18.27 6.59 1.41
N ILE A 495 18.52 5.40 1.97
CA ILE A 495 19.77 4.67 1.78
C ILE A 495 19.95 4.26 0.32
N ALA A 496 18.94 3.71 -0.33
CA ALA A 496 19.04 3.32 -1.74
C ALA A 496 19.27 4.54 -2.64
N MET A 497 18.60 5.66 -2.34
CA MET A 497 18.77 6.92 -3.07
C MET A 497 20.20 7.47 -2.93
N ILE A 498 20.74 7.47 -1.71
CA ILE A 498 22.12 7.89 -1.45
C ILE A 498 23.11 6.95 -2.15
N GLU A 499 22.89 5.64 -2.08
CA GLU A 499 23.75 4.64 -2.74
C GLU A 499 23.71 4.71 -4.28
N SER A 500 22.61 5.20 -4.87
CA SER A 500 22.51 5.46 -6.32
C SER A 500 23.06 6.81 -6.76
N SER A 501 23.33 7.73 -5.83
CA SER A 501 23.89 9.06 -6.12
C SER A 501 25.41 9.00 -6.27
N VAL A 502 26.03 9.99 -6.92
CA VAL A 502 27.50 10.10 -7.01
C VAL A 502 28.10 10.97 -5.89
N MET A 503 27.31 11.34 -4.87
CA MET A 503 27.73 12.26 -3.80
C MET A 503 28.78 11.67 -2.86
N PHE A 504 28.84 10.34 -2.74
CA PHE A 504 29.80 9.66 -1.87
C PHE A 504 30.66 8.71 -2.69
N ASP A 505 31.95 8.65 -2.35
CA ASP A 505 32.88 7.68 -2.92
C ASP A 505 32.37 6.25 -2.66
N GLU A 506 32.58 5.34 -3.62
CA GLU A 506 32.18 3.93 -3.48
C GLU A 506 32.76 3.29 -2.20
N ASN A 507 33.98 3.69 -1.82
CA ASN A 507 34.63 3.26 -0.58
C ASN A 507 33.97 3.80 0.69
N ALA A 508 33.30 4.96 0.62
CA ALA A 508 32.56 5.52 1.75
C ALA A 508 31.21 4.81 1.92
N LEU A 509 30.52 4.51 0.81
CA LEU A 509 29.24 3.78 0.81
C LEU A 509 29.41 2.31 1.23
N TYR A 510 30.47 1.69 0.72
CA TYR A 510 30.82 0.30 0.92
C TYR A 510 32.23 0.21 1.47
N PRO A 511 32.46 0.64 2.74
CA PRO A 511 33.77 0.51 3.35
C PRO A 511 34.16 -0.95 3.23
N ASP A 512 35.33 -1.18 2.62
CA ASP A 512 35.94 -2.49 2.49
C ASP A 512 35.65 -3.20 3.79
N ARG A 513 34.82 -4.26 3.73
CA ARG A 513 34.51 -5.03 4.93
C ARG A 513 35.87 -5.41 5.42
N VAL A 514 36.37 -4.70 6.44
CA VAL A 514 37.71 -4.89 6.98
C VAL A 514 37.68 -6.36 7.21
N THR A 515 38.38 -7.11 6.35
CA THR A 515 38.22 -8.55 6.24
C THR A 515 38.91 -8.93 7.49
N ALA A 516 38.14 -8.95 8.59
CA ALA A 516 38.65 -8.79 9.92
C ALA A 516 39.67 -9.86 9.95
N LYS A 517 40.95 -9.48 9.87
CA LYS A 517 42.05 -10.41 9.69
C LYS A 517 41.95 -11.10 11.01
N ARG A 518 41.17 -12.20 10.98
CA ARG A 518 40.50 -12.77 12.13
C ARG A 518 41.69 -13.31 12.84
N SER A 519 42.20 -12.48 13.75
CA SER A 519 43.61 -12.44 14.01
C SER A 519 43.94 -13.86 14.38
N SER A 520 44.93 -14.43 13.71
CA SER A 520 45.40 -15.79 14.00
C SER A 520 45.68 -15.95 15.52
N GLN A 521 45.77 -14.84 16.25
CA GLN A 521 45.73 -14.71 17.71
C GLN A 521 44.43 -15.18 18.41
N ILE A 522 43.21 -14.97 17.89
CA ILE A 522 41.99 -15.55 18.52
C ILE A 522 41.97 -17.07 18.35
N ARG A 523 42.56 -17.60 17.27
CA ARG A 523 42.75 -19.05 17.10
C ARG A 523 43.87 -19.61 17.99
N ALA A 524 44.84 -18.79 18.38
CA ALA A 524 45.91 -19.18 19.32
C ALA A 524 45.46 -19.18 20.80
N LEU A 525 44.52 -18.31 21.17
CA LEU A 525 43.93 -18.27 22.52
C LEU A 525 42.80 -19.30 22.73
N ALA A 526 42.25 -19.87 21.66
CA ALA A 526 41.27 -20.96 21.73
C ALA A 526 41.90 -22.36 21.85
N THR A 527 43.23 -22.46 21.96
CA THR A 527 43.98 -23.73 22.12
C THR A 527 44.33 -24.07 23.57
N GLU A 528 43.90 -23.29 24.56
CA GLU A 528 43.97 -23.77 25.95
C GLU A 528 42.74 -24.63 26.28
N PRO A 529 42.94 -25.92 26.66
CA PRO A 529 41.85 -26.82 26.98
C PRO A 529 41.19 -26.39 28.30
N SER A 530 40.14 -25.57 28.20
CA SER A 530 39.23 -25.30 29.31
C SER A 530 38.59 -26.62 29.75
N LYS A 531 39.02 -27.13 30.91
CA LYS A 531 38.35 -28.20 31.66
C LYS A 531 36.96 -27.71 32.11
N ARG A 532 35.97 -27.80 31.23
CA ARG A 532 34.56 -27.76 31.62
C ARG A 532 33.90 -29.07 31.20
N SER A 533 33.54 -29.84 32.22
CA SER A 533 32.67 -31.00 32.14
C SER A 533 31.35 -30.63 31.48
N LYS A 534 31.14 -31.13 30.26
CA LYS A 534 29.80 -31.31 29.69
C LYS A 534 29.75 -32.68 29.04
N MET A 535 28.97 -33.57 29.66
CA MET A 535 28.40 -34.74 28.98
C MET A 535 27.67 -34.23 27.72
N SER A 536 28.28 -34.43 26.56
CA SER A 536 27.55 -34.43 25.30
C SER A 536 26.94 -35.82 25.14
N VAL A 537 25.62 -35.89 25.11
CA VAL A 537 24.92 -37.08 24.66
C VAL A 537 25.32 -37.30 23.20
N LYS A 538 26.17 -38.31 22.96
CA LYS A 538 26.51 -38.77 21.62
C LYS A 538 25.24 -39.36 21.01
N ALA A 539 24.54 -38.59 20.18
CA ALA A 539 23.62 -39.17 19.21
C ALA A 539 24.46 -40.02 18.26
N ALA A 540 24.32 -41.34 18.35
CA ALA A 540 25.12 -42.34 17.64
C ALA A 540 24.78 -42.47 16.14
N GLU A 541 24.09 -41.48 15.56
CA GLU A 541 23.66 -41.51 14.17
C GLU A 541 24.52 -40.57 13.33
N THR A 542 25.24 -41.17 12.39
CA THR A 542 26.08 -40.51 11.39
C THR A 542 25.22 -39.55 10.56
N ARG A 543 25.14 -38.27 10.94
CA ARG A 543 24.42 -37.26 10.16
C ARG A 543 25.01 -37.16 8.75
N VAL A 544 24.20 -37.46 7.75
CA VAL A 544 24.55 -37.32 6.33
C VAL A 544 24.75 -35.83 6.00
N PRO A 545 25.91 -35.42 5.47
CA PRO A 545 26.15 -34.02 5.12
C PRO A 545 25.12 -33.49 4.12
N ARG A 546 24.58 -32.29 4.34
CA ARG A 546 23.48 -31.71 3.53
C ARG A 546 23.74 -31.66 2.01
N ASN A 547 25.01 -31.61 1.59
CA ASN A 547 25.43 -31.57 0.19
C ASN A 547 25.99 -32.91 -0.35
N SER A 548 26.09 -33.98 0.45
CA SER A 548 26.50 -35.29 -0.06
C SER A 548 25.40 -35.90 -0.93
N LEU A 549 25.77 -36.89 -1.75
CA LEU A 549 24.79 -37.69 -2.48
C LEU A 549 23.81 -38.34 -1.50
N CYS A 550 22.52 -38.33 -1.86
CA CYS A 550 21.47 -38.87 -1.03
C CYS A 550 21.62 -40.39 -0.91
N PRO A 551 21.61 -40.97 0.31
CA PRO A 551 21.80 -42.41 0.51
C PRO A 551 20.67 -43.26 -0.07
N CYS A 552 19.53 -42.67 -0.45
CA CYS A 552 18.47 -43.39 -1.18
C CYS A 552 18.84 -43.76 -2.63
N GLY A 553 20.02 -43.35 -3.12
CA GLY A 553 20.50 -43.69 -4.46
C GLY A 553 19.95 -42.81 -5.59
N SER A 554 19.25 -41.72 -5.27
CA SER A 554 18.66 -40.83 -6.30
C SER A 554 19.66 -40.05 -7.16
N GLY A 555 20.96 -40.09 -6.84
CA GLY A 555 22.00 -39.31 -7.52
C GLY A 555 21.96 -37.80 -7.24
N THR A 556 21.01 -37.32 -6.43
CA THR A 556 20.87 -35.91 -6.06
C THR A 556 21.45 -35.61 -4.68
N LYS A 557 21.74 -34.33 -4.38
CA LYS A 557 22.23 -33.91 -3.05
C LYS A 557 21.16 -34.15 -1.98
N TYR A 558 21.53 -34.63 -0.79
CA TYR A 558 20.61 -34.99 0.31
C TYR A 558 19.55 -33.91 0.59
N LYS A 559 19.94 -32.63 0.62
CA LYS A 559 19.01 -31.48 0.82
C LYS A 559 17.94 -31.26 -0.25
N LYS A 560 18.12 -31.85 -1.44
CA LYS A 560 17.16 -31.77 -2.53
C LYS A 560 16.28 -33.03 -2.63
N CYS A 561 16.50 -34.01 -1.76
CA CYS A 561 15.83 -35.31 -1.75
C CYS A 561 15.34 -35.62 -0.33
N CYS A 562 15.86 -36.65 0.35
CA CYS A 562 15.37 -37.09 1.67
C CYS A 562 15.54 -36.07 2.81
N GLY A 563 16.33 -35.01 2.61
CA GLY A 563 16.49 -33.90 3.56
C GLY A 563 15.71 -32.63 3.18
N LYS A 564 14.59 -32.76 2.44
CA LYS A 564 13.71 -31.64 2.03
C LYS A 564 12.66 -31.23 3.09
N ASN A 565 12.58 -31.93 4.21
CA ASN A 565 11.69 -31.57 5.31
C ASN A 565 12.29 -30.42 6.13
#